data_AF-A0AB33KFI4-F1
#
_entry.id   AF-A0AB33KFI4-F1
#
_cell.length_a   1.000
_cell.length_b   1.000
_cell.length_c   1.000
_cell.angle_alpha   90.00
_cell.angle_beta   90.00
_cell.angle_gamma   90.00
#
_symmetry.space_group_name_H-M   'P 1'
#
loop_
_entity.id
_entity.type
_entity.pdbx_description
1 polymer ?
#
loop_
_entity_poly.entity_id
_entity_poly.type
_entity_poly.pdbx_seq_one_letter_code
_entity_poly.pdbx_strand_id
1 'polypeptide(L)'
;MPEGVVPLTEKPAPAPAAAVRPVRPWPVLVTLLAALAAAAAEPHLPGAADYIKSLGIVPSWALWAGAAVGVVAVLASAARTTAHGAARTAVLVLGWTGTVLLLWSAVGIVFDGFRAFFRVTGIPAGDFAIVDWPGFLSRAVAFAATVLLARSTLAFQRRTGTGCDRCGLLPGEREKSSPWLGYAAFGLAFVYPAVKYYWWAGGGIGRPDDYPEGFPVMETMLLVGGGVLSLALVSSWGLIYPSWVPFLARRTVPRMLLVACGWGLSAALLLQGLIPVFAAINHLLGGPELPFDAGSANSWVILAVYGGWSLFGAALLGATRDYQRRTRSVCAQCGH
;
A
#
# COMPACT_ATOMS: atom_id res chain seq x y z
N MET A 1 47.38 41.73 18.52
CA MET A 1 46.33 40.72 18.66
C MET A 1 45.98 40.24 17.25
N PRO A 2 46.02 38.94 16.93
CA PRO A 2 45.79 38.50 15.57
C PRO A 2 44.30 38.60 15.24
N GLU A 3 44.00 39.33 14.16
CA GLU A 3 42.70 39.40 13.49
C GLU A 3 42.38 38.04 12.88
N GLY A 4 41.20 37.49 13.16
CA GLY A 4 40.77 36.23 12.53
C GLY A 4 39.89 35.30 13.34
N VAL A 5 39.37 35.71 14.51
CA VAL A 5 38.35 34.92 15.21
C VAL A 5 36.98 35.27 14.64
N VAL A 6 36.53 34.51 13.64
CA VAL A 6 35.12 34.50 13.23
C VAL A 6 34.33 33.87 14.38
N PRO A 7 33.39 34.59 15.03
CA PRO A 7 32.61 34.02 16.11
C PRO A 7 31.69 32.90 15.57
N LEU A 8 31.92 31.66 16.02
CA LEU A 8 31.10 30.47 15.72
C LEU A 8 29.75 30.47 16.46
N THR A 9 29.11 31.62 16.67
CA THR A 9 27.90 31.74 17.51
C THR A 9 26.70 32.37 16.84
N GLU A 10 26.67 32.50 15.51
CA GLU A 10 25.41 32.74 14.82
C GLU A 10 24.70 31.43 14.57
N LYS A 11 23.88 31.04 15.55
CA LYS A 11 22.79 30.09 15.36
C LYS A 11 22.00 30.59 14.14
N PRO A 12 21.86 29.80 13.05
CA PRO A 12 21.12 30.24 11.88
C PRO A 12 19.76 30.77 12.33
N ALA A 13 19.42 32.00 11.91
CA ALA A 13 18.12 32.58 12.22
C ALA A 13 17.03 31.54 11.88
N PRO A 14 16.05 31.31 12.78
CA PRO A 14 15.00 30.36 12.51
C PRO A 14 14.35 30.74 11.18
N ALA A 15 14.36 29.81 10.23
CA ALA A 15 13.76 30.02 8.91
C ALA A 15 12.35 30.58 9.11
N PRO A 16 11.94 31.62 8.36
CA PRO A 16 10.62 32.22 8.49
C PRO A 16 9.57 31.12 8.47
N ALA A 17 8.67 31.14 9.47
CA ALA A 17 7.61 30.15 9.62
C ALA A 17 6.90 29.99 8.27
N ALA A 18 7.19 28.88 7.58
CA ALA A 18 6.69 28.67 6.24
C ALA A 18 5.16 28.70 6.31
N ALA A 19 4.54 29.58 5.52
CA ALA A 19 3.09 29.71 5.49
C ALA A 19 2.44 28.33 5.35
N VAL A 20 1.58 27.99 6.33
CA VAL A 20 0.89 26.71 6.36
C VAL A 20 0.11 26.56 5.06
N ARG A 21 0.51 25.59 4.22
CA ARG A 21 -0.21 25.38 2.95
C ARG A 21 -1.66 25.01 3.25
N PRO A 22 -2.64 25.75 2.71
CA PRO A 22 -4.04 25.42 2.91
C PRO A 22 -4.31 24.02 2.36
N VAL A 23 -4.96 23.18 3.16
CA VAL A 23 -5.53 21.94 2.62
C VAL A 23 -6.63 22.35 1.66
N ARG A 24 -6.56 21.84 0.44
CA ARG A 24 -7.73 21.85 -0.43
C ARG A 24 -8.49 20.57 -0.12
N PRO A 25 -9.63 20.62 0.60
CA PRO A 25 -10.41 19.40 0.88
C PRO A 25 -11.08 18.86 -0.38
N TRP A 26 -11.30 19.73 -1.38
CA TRP A 26 -12.08 19.43 -2.58
C TRP A 26 -11.66 18.19 -3.36
N PRO A 27 -10.37 17.91 -3.62
CA PRO A 27 -9.99 16.68 -4.32
C PRO A 27 -10.44 15.43 -3.58
N VAL A 28 -10.31 15.42 -2.24
CA VAL A 28 -10.74 14.27 -1.42
C VAL A 28 -12.27 14.16 -1.46
N LEU A 29 -12.98 15.27 -1.22
CA LEU A 29 -14.45 15.29 -1.23
C LEU A 29 -15.03 14.85 -2.59
N VAL A 30 -14.46 15.33 -3.70
CA VAL A 30 -14.87 14.92 -5.06
C VAL A 30 -14.66 13.42 -5.27
N THR A 31 -13.51 12.87 -4.84
CA THR A 31 -13.31 11.41 -4.97
C THR A 31 -14.20 10.57 -4.06
N LEU A 32 -14.54 11.07 -2.87
CA LEU A 32 -15.49 10.41 -1.97
C LEU A 32 -16.91 10.42 -2.57
N LEU A 33 -17.33 11.55 -3.14
CA LEU A 33 -18.61 11.65 -3.88
C LEU A 33 -18.62 10.74 -5.11
N ALA A 34 -17.52 10.68 -5.86
CA ALA A 34 -17.40 9.77 -7.00
C ALA A 34 -17.47 8.30 -6.57
N ALA A 35 -16.86 7.93 -5.43
CA ALA A 35 -16.94 6.57 -4.89
C ALA A 35 -18.38 6.21 -4.51
N LEU A 36 -19.09 7.13 -3.84
CA LEU A 36 -20.51 6.96 -3.49
C LEU A 36 -21.39 6.84 -4.73
N ALA A 37 -21.16 7.68 -5.74
CA ALA A 37 -21.91 7.64 -7.00
C ALA A 37 -21.65 6.33 -7.78
N ALA A 38 -20.40 5.88 -7.86
CA ALA A 38 -20.04 4.62 -8.49
C ALA A 38 -20.71 3.44 -7.77
N ALA A 39 -20.66 3.40 -6.44
CA ALA A 39 -21.31 2.35 -5.64
C ALA A 39 -22.84 2.35 -5.78
N ALA A 40 -23.46 3.52 -5.91
CA ALA A 40 -24.90 3.64 -6.16
C ALA A 40 -25.29 3.14 -7.55
N ALA A 41 -24.47 3.44 -8.56
CA ALA A 41 -24.77 3.14 -9.96
C ALA A 41 -24.44 1.68 -10.32
N GLU A 42 -23.40 1.09 -9.71
CA GLU A 42 -22.88 -0.24 -10.03
C GLU A 42 -23.96 -1.33 -10.16
N PRO A 43 -24.92 -1.48 -9.23
CA PRO A 43 -25.97 -2.52 -9.33
C PRO A 43 -26.92 -2.34 -10.52
N HIS A 44 -26.96 -1.15 -11.12
CA HIS A 44 -27.83 -0.81 -12.24
C HIS A 44 -27.11 -0.84 -13.59
N LEU A 45 -25.79 -1.08 -13.60
CA LEU A 45 -24.98 -1.10 -14.82
C LEU A 45 -24.89 -2.51 -15.40
N PRO A 46 -24.98 -2.67 -16.74
CA PRO A 46 -24.82 -3.96 -17.39
C PRO A 46 -23.39 -4.48 -17.21
N GLY A 47 -23.25 -5.78 -16.94
CA GLY A 47 -21.95 -6.44 -16.77
C GLY A 47 -21.34 -6.34 -15.36
N ALA A 48 -22.10 -5.87 -14.37
CA ALA A 48 -21.72 -6.00 -12.97
C ALA A 48 -21.70 -7.49 -12.58
N ALA A 49 -20.53 -8.02 -12.27
CA ALA A 49 -20.36 -9.44 -11.92
C ALA A 49 -20.24 -9.67 -10.39
N ASP A 50 -20.03 -8.59 -9.62
CA ASP A 50 -19.99 -8.56 -8.15
C ASP A 50 -19.10 -9.64 -7.48
N TYR A 51 -18.11 -10.18 -8.18
CA TYR A 51 -17.38 -11.38 -7.77
C TYR A 51 -16.59 -11.24 -6.46
N ILE A 52 -16.29 -10.02 -5.99
CA ILE A 52 -15.68 -9.79 -4.68
C ILE A 52 -16.75 -9.73 -3.57
N LYS A 53 -17.88 -9.07 -3.84
CA LYS A 53 -18.97 -8.89 -2.87
C LYS A 53 -19.78 -10.17 -2.70
N SER A 54 -20.02 -10.91 -3.78
CA SER A 54 -20.73 -12.18 -3.77
C SER A 54 -19.97 -13.26 -2.98
N LEU A 55 -18.64 -13.20 -2.94
CA LEU A 55 -17.79 -14.04 -2.09
C LEU A 55 -17.72 -13.57 -0.63
N GLY A 56 -18.44 -12.50 -0.26
CA GLY A 56 -18.44 -11.99 1.10
C GLY A 56 -17.11 -11.38 1.56
N ILE A 57 -16.20 -11.06 0.65
CA ILE A 57 -14.90 -10.47 0.99
C ILE A 57 -15.08 -9.02 1.46
N VAL A 58 -15.94 -8.27 0.78
CA VAL A 58 -16.21 -6.85 1.05
C VAL A 58 -17.67 -6.70 1.49
N PRO A 59 -17.93 -6.25 2.73
CA PRO A 59 -19.28 -5.93 3.15
C PRO A 59 -19.87 -4.77 2.33
N SER A 60 -21.16 -4.85 1.98
CA SER A 60 -21.84 -3.82 1.18
C SER A 60 -21.82 -2.43 1.81
N TRP A 61 -21.74 -2.35 3.15
CA TRP A 61 -21.70 -1.11 3.91
C TRP A 61 -20.31 -0.46 3.98
N ALA A 62 -19.23 -1.19 3.69
CA ALA A 62 -17.86 -0.73 3.95
C ALA A 62 -17.53 0.57 3.20
N LEU A 63 -17.92 0.65 1.92
CA LEU A 63 -17.68 1.83 1.09
C LEU A 63 -18.45 3.04 1.61
N TRP A 64 -19.74 2.87 1.90
CA TRP A 64 -20.62 3.92 2.41
C TRP A 64 -20.13 4.48 3.74
N ALA A 65 -19.80 3.59 4.68
CA ALA A 65 -19.25 3.96 5.98
C ALA A 65 -17.89 4.64 5.84
N GLY A 66 -17.00 4.09 5.02
CA GLY A 66 -15.68 4.68 4.76
C GLY A 66 -15.76 6.07 4.15
N ALA A 67 -16.66 6.27 3.19
CA ALA A 67 -16.89 7.57 2.57
C ALA A 67 -17.48 8.58 3.55
N ALA A 68 -18.50 8.21 4.32
CA ALA A 68 -19.12 9.08 5.32
C ALA A 68 -18.12 9.52 6.40
N VAL A 69 -17.37 8.56 6.98
CA VAL A 69 -16.33 8.84 7.97
C VAL A 69 -15.20 9.68 7.35
N GLY A 70 -14.83 9.41 6.09
CA GLY A 70 -13.84 10.18 5.34
C GLY A 70 -14.25 11.64 5.14
N VAL A 71 -15.51 11.91 4.81
CA VAL A 71 -16.05 13.28 4.69
C VAL A 71 -15.92 14.02 6.01
N VAL A 72 -16.37 13.40 7.11
CA VAL A 72 -16.27 13.99 8.47
C VAL A 72 -14.82 14.29 8.82
N ALA A 73 -13.90 13.34 8.57
CA ALA A 73 -12.47 13.51 8.85
C ALA A 73 -11.85 14.67 8.06
N VAL A 74 -12.15 14.77 6.76
CA VAL A 74 -11.61 15.83 5.89
C VAL A 74 -12.14 17.20 6.31
N LEU A 75 -13.44 17.33 6.54
CA LEU A 75 -14.04 18.58 6.99
C LEU A 75 -13.50 19.00 8.37
N ALA A 76 -13.40 18.07 9.31
CA ALA A 76 -12.82 18.34 10.62
C ALA A 76 -11.33 18.73 10.53
N SER A 77 -10.57 18.10 9.64
CA SER A 77 -9.15 18.43 9.40
C SER A 77 -8.95 19.79 8.73
N ALA A 78 -9.92 20.23 7.92
CA ALA A 78 -9.91 21.53 7.27
C ALA A 78 -10.33 22.66 8.23
N ALA A 79 -11.30 22.39 9.10
CA ALA A 79 -11.78 23.34 10.11
C ALA A 79 -10.78 23.55 11.26
N ARG A 80 -9.94 22.56 11.58
CA ARG A 80 -9.02 22.62 12.72
C ARG A 80 -7.57 22.68 12.26
N THR A 81 -7.01 23.88 12.16
CA THR A 81 -5.60 24.09 11.77
C THR A 81 -4.61 23.83 12.90
N THR A 82 -5.05 23.92 14.17
CA THR A 82 -4.19 23.82 15.37
C THR A 82 -4.76 22.83 16.42
N ALA A 83 -5.36 21.72 15.99
CA ALA A 83 -5.92 20.74 16.93
C ALA A 83 -4.84 20.07 17.80
N HIS A 84 -5.11 19.99 19.11
CA HIS A 84 -4.29 19.27 20.08
C HIS A 84 -5.15 18.28 20.91
N GLY A 85 -4.48 17.38 21.63
CA GLY A 85 -5.14 16.42 22.54
C GLY A 85 -6.20 15.55 21.87
N ALA A 86 -7.36 15.40 22.53
CA ALA A 86 -8.44 14.52 22.09
C ALA A 86 -8.99 14.88 20.69
N ALA A 87 -9.08 16.17 20.35
CA ALA A 87 -9.55 16.62 19.04
C ALA A 87 -8.64 16.15 17.90
N ARG A 88 -7.33 16.21 18.12
CA ARG A 88 -6.34 15.70 17.15
C ARG A 88 -6.48 14.19 16.99
N THR A 89 -6.57 13.45 18.09
CA THR A 89 -6.74 12.00 18.09
C THR A 89 -8.01 11.59 17.35
N ALA A 90 -9.14 12.26 17.62
CA ALA A 90 -10.41 11.96 16.95
C ALA A 90 -10.33 12.13 15.42
N VAL A 91 -9.75 13.23 14.92
CA VAL A 91 -9.60 13.45 13.47
C VAL A 91 -8.69 12.39 12.84
N LEU A 92 -7.61 12.01 13.52
CA LEU A 92 -6.70 10.96 13.03
C LEU A 92 -7.37 9.58 13.01
N VAL A 93 -8.09 9.22 14.08
CA VAL A 93 -8.84 7.96 14.15
C VAL A 93 -9.87 7.91 13.04
N LEU A 94 -10.70 8.96 12.87
CA LEU A 94 -11.68 9.03 11.79
C LEU A 94 -11.01 8.93 10.41
N GLY A 95 -9.93 9.69 10.16
CA GLY A 95 -9.22 9.67 8.89
C GLY A 95 -8.64 8.31 8.53
N TRP A 96 -7.99 7.62 9.49
CA TRP A 96 -7.44 6.29 9.28
C TRP A 96 -8.52 5.22 9.19
N THR A 97 -9.59 5.29 9.98
CA THR A 97 -10.74 4.38 9.87
C THR A 97 -11.39 4.50 8.49
N GLY A 98 -11.67 5.72 8.02
CA GLY A 98 -12.20 5.94 6.66
C GLY A 98 -11.25 5.39 5.58
N THR A 99 -9.94 5.58 5.76
CA THR A 99 -8.92 5.04 4.84
C THR A 99 -8.95 3.51 4.79
N VAL A 100 -9.03 2.83 5.93
CA VAL A 100 -9.07 1.36 6.01
C VAL A 100 -10.35 0.82 5.37
N LEU A 101 -11.50 1.43 5.63
CA LEU A 101 -12.79 1.02 5.06
C LEU A 101 -12.85 1.21 3.54
N LEU A 102 -12.30 2.31 3.02
CA LEU A 102 -12.17 2.53 1.58
C LEU A 102 -11.16 1.58 0.95
N LEU A 103 -10.06 1.26 1.65
CA LEU A 103 -9.07 0.28 1.18
C LEU A 103 -9.68 -1.12 1.11
N TRP A 104 -10.48 -1.49 2.10
CA TRP A 104 -11.26 -2.71 2.11
C TRP A 104 -12.17 -2.77 0.88
N SER A 105 -12.85 -1.67 0.56
CA SER A 105 -13.70 -1.59 -0.63
C SER A 105 -12.92 -1.61 -1.96
N ALA A 106 -11.61 -1.34 -1.93
CA ALA A 106 -10.74 -1.31 -3.09
C ALA A 106 -9.99 -2.64 -3.35
N VAL A 107 -10.07 -3.61 -2.44
CA VAL A 107 -9.44 -4.91 -2.67
C VAL A 107 -10.03 -5.60 -3.89
N GLY A 108 -9.21 -6.37 -4.61
CA GLY A 108 -9.58 -6.96 -5.89
C GLY A 108 -9.29 -6.10 -7.12
N ILE A 109 -8.93 -4.82 -6.97
CA ILE A 109 -8.51 -3.97 -8.11
C ILE A 109 -7.33 -4.56 -8.90
N VAL A 110 -6.42 -5.26 -8.22
CA VAL A 110 -5.30 -5.95 -8.88
C VAL A 110 -5.81 -7.11 -9.74
N PHE A 111 -6.81 -7.86 -9.24
CA PHE A 111 -7.47 -8.88 -10.04
C PHE A 111 -8.17 -8.27 -11.25
N ASP A 112 -8.90 -7.16 -11.11
CA ASP A 112 -9.50 -6.47 -12.26
C ASP A 112 -8.45 -6.11 -13.32
N GLY A 113 -7.28 -5.60 -12.88
CA GLY A 113 -6.16 -5.32 -13.76
C GLY A 113 -5.67 -6.56 -14.53
N PHE A 114 -5.53 -7.70 -13.86
CA PHE A 114 -5.17 -8.96 -14.53
C PHE A 114 -6.27 -9.44 -15.47
N ARG A 115 -7.55 -9.39 -15.06
CA ARG A 115 -8.67 -9.76 -15.93
C ARG A 115 -8.69 -8.91 -17.20
N ALA A 116 -8.52 -7.59 -17.06
CA ALA A 116 -8.43 -6.66 -18.18
C ALA A 116 -7.22 -6.96 -19.07
N PHE A 117 -6.06 -7.26 -18.48
CA PHE A 117 -4.86 -7.65 -19.24
C PHE A 117 -5.08 -8.90 -20.08
N PHE A 118 -5.61 -9.99 -19.50
CA PHE A 118 -5.94 -11.21 -20.25
C PHE A 118 -6.98 -10.95 -21.34
N ARG A 119 -7.99 -10.13 -21.04
CA ARG A 119 -9.03 -9.76 -22.01
C ARG A 119 -8.48 -8.99 -23.21
N VAL A 120 -7.55 -8.05 -22.98
CA VAL A 120 -6.95 -7.19 -24.03
C VAL A 120 -5.90 -7.94 -24.84
N THR A 121 -5.08 -8.76 -24.19
CA THR A 121 -4.02 -9.54 -24.87
C THR A 121 -4.55 -10.77 -25.60
N GLY A 122 -5.74 -11.26 -25.25
CA GLY A 122 -6.32 -12.48 -25.83
C GLY A 122 -5.64 -13.76 -25.34
N ILE A 123 -4.77 -13.67 -24.33
CA ILE A 123 -4.17 -14.86 -23.70
C ILE A 123 -5.30 -15.68 -23.05
N PRO A 124 -5.47 -16.97 -23.38
CA PRO A 124 -6.55 -17.77 -22.84
C PRO A 124 -6.44 -17.90 -21.31
N ALA A 125 -7.42 -17.34 -20.60
CA ALA A 125 -7.54 -17.45 -19.14
C ALA A 125 -8.94 -17.91 -18.69
N GLY A 126 -9.75 -18.42 -19.63
CA GLY A 126 -11.13 -18.84 -19.36
C GLY A 126 -11.97 -17.74 -18.74
N ASP A 127 -12.81 -18.10 -17.76
CA ASP A 127 -13.70 -17.18 -17.05
C ASP A 127 -12.94 -16.08 -16.28
N PHE A 128 -11.66 -16.29 -15.97
CA PHE A 128 -10.84 -15.27 -15.34
C PHE A 128 -10.64 -14.04 -16.25
N ALA A 129 -10.79 -14.15 -17.57
CA ALA A 129 -10.71 -12.99 -18.47
C ALA A 129 -11.98 -12.14 -18.51
N ILE A 130 -13.05 -12.51 -17.79
CA ILE A 130 -14.30 -11.74 -17.75
C ILE A 130 -14.13 -10.53 -16.83
N VAL A 131 -14.19 -9.31 -17.41
CA VAL A 131 -13.96 -8.07 -16.67
C VAL A 131 -15.28 -7.49 -16.16
N ASP A 132 -15.36 -7.31 -14.85
CA ASP A 132 -16.41 -6.55 -14.17
C ASP A 132 -16.11 -5.05 -14.27
N TRP A 133 -16.43 -4.41 -15.40
CA TRP A 133 -16.14 -2.99 -15.62
C TRP A 133 -16.78 -2.06 -14.58
N PRO A 134 -18.06 -2.25 -14.20
CA PRO A 134 -18.69 -1.43 -13.16
C PRO A 134 -17.98 -1.58 -11.81
N GLY A 135 -17.73 -2.81 -11.35
CA GLY A 135 -17.05 -3.03 -10.09
C GLY A 135 -15.59 -2.59 -10.13
N PHE A 136 -14.89 -2.73 -11.26
CA PHE A 136 -13.53 -2.23 -11.42
C PHE A 136 -13.48 -0.70 -11.27
N LEU A 137 -14.43 0.02 -11.86
CA LEU A 137 -14.55 1.47 -11.67
C LEU A 137 -14.80 1.82 -10.19
N SER A 138 -15.74 1.17 -9.53
CA SER A 138 -16.01 1.36 -8.10
C SER A 138 -14.75 1.14 -7.25
N ARG A 139 -14.03 0.04 -7.46
CA ARG A 139 -12.79 -0.30 -6.76
C ARG A 139 -11.66 0.67 -7.06
N ALA A 140 -11.53 1.14 -8.31
CA ALA A 140 -10.55 2.14 -8.71
C ALA A 140 -10.79 3.50 -8.06
N VAL A 141 -12.04 3.96 -8.03
CA VAL A 141 -12.38 5.23 -7.38
C VAL A 141 -12.25 5.12 -5.86
N ALA A 142 -12.64 3.99 -5.26
CA ALA A 142 -12.40 3.71 -3.83
C ALA A 142 -10.89 3.70 -3.48
N PHE A 143 -10.05 3.14 -4.36
CA PHE A 143 -8.60 3.17 -4.18
C PHE A 143 -8.04 4.60 -4.27
N ALA A 144 -8.51 5.39 -5.25
CA ALA A 144 -8.12 6.80 -5.36
C ALA A 144 -8.54 7.60 -4.12
N ALA A 145 -9.75 7.40 -3.62
CA ALA A 145 -10.25 8.01 -2.39
C ALA A 145 -9.41 7.59 -1.17
N THR A 146 -9.05 6.31 -1.05
CA THR A 146 -8.12 5.79 -0.03
C THR A 146 -6.80 6.56 -0.05
N VAL A 147 -6.17 6.70 -1.22
CA VAL A 147 -4.86 7.37 -1.34
C VAL A 147 -4.98 8.86 -0.97
N LEU A 148 -6.01 9.56 -1.46
CA LEU A 148 -6.19 10.97 -1.18
C LEU A 148 -6.54 11.25 0.30
N LEU A 149 -7.38 10.42 0.91
CA LEU A 149 -7.74 10.51 2.32
C LEU A 149 -6.56 10.17 3.24
N ALA A 150 -5.77 9.14 2.91
CA ALA A 150 -4.54 8.83 3.63
C ALA A 150 -3.55 10.00 3.57
N ARG A 151 -3.41 10.63 2.40
CA ARG A 151 -2.56 11.82 2.22
C ARG A 151 -3.05 13.02 3.01
N SER A 152 -4.36 13.30 3.04
CA SER A 152 -4.90 14.41 3.83
C SER A 152 -4.74 14.15 5.33
N THR A 153 -4.97 12.92 5.77
CA THR A 153 -4.80 12.48 7.16
C THR A 153 -3.34 12.60 7.61
N LEU A 154 -2.39 12.14 6.78
CA LEU A 154 -0.95 12.32 7.02
C LEU A 154 -0.52 13.79 7.03
N ALA A 155 -1.09 14.63 6.17
CA ALA A 155 -0.81 16.05 6.16
C ALA A 155 -1.32 16.73 7.44
N PHE A 156 -2.52 16.38 7.90
CA PHE A 156 -3.05 16.84 9.18
C PHE A 156 -2.20 16.36 10.36
N GLN A 157 -1.77 15.09 10.35
CA GLN A 157 -0.91 14.51 11.38
C GLN A 157 0.42 15.26 11.53
N ARG A 158 1.03 15.67 10.40
CA ARG A 158 2.29 16.43 10.37
C ARG A 158 2.10 17.85 10.89
N ARG A 159 1.11 18.58 10.37
CA ARG A 159 0.83 19.97 10.77
C ARG A 159 0.44 20.16 12.23
N THR A 160 -0.23 19.17 12.81
CA THR A 160 -0.62 19.18 14.22
C THR A 160 0.41 18.49 15.12
N GLY A 161 1.53 18.04 14.53
CA GLY A 161 2.65 17.44 15.24
C GLY A 161 3.71 18.49 15.61
N THR A 162 4.78 18.01 16.24
CA THR A 162 5.92 18.84 16.67
C THR A 162 7.06 18.90 15.65
N GLY A 163 7.02 18.06 14.60
CA GLY A 163 8.02 18.01 13.54
C GLY A 163 7.71 18.92 12.36
N CYS A 164 8.60 18.98 11.38
CA CYS A 164 8.43 19.77 10.16
C CYS A 164 7.21 19.30 9.34
N ASP A 165 6.35 20.24 8.93
CA ASP A 165 5.14 19.97 8.14
C ASP A 165 5.40 19.19 6.84
N ARG A 166 6.57 19.38 6.22
CA ARG A 166 6.93 18.76 4.94
C ARG A 166 7.57 17.38 5.11
N CYS A 167 8.59 17.25 5.94
CA CYS A 167 9.34 15.99 6.09
C CYS A 167 8.90 15.14 7.30
N GLY A 168 8.26 15.76 8.29
CA GLY A 168 7.79 15.13 9.53
C GLY A 168 8.88 14.91 10.58
N LEU A 169 10.13 15.34 10.33
CA LEU A 169 11.24 15.20 11.28
C LEU A 169 11.28 16.35 12.27
N LEU A 170 11.68 16.07 13.51
CA LEU A 170 11.95 17.11 14.50
C LEU A 170 13.24 17.87 14.16
N PRO A 171 13.36 19.15 14.55
CA PRO A 171 14.61 19.90 14.38
C PRO A 171 15.78 19.16 15.03
N GLY A 172 16.85 18.91 14.27
CA GLY A 172 18.04 18.20 14.75
C GLY A 172 17.93 16.67 14.76
N GLU A 173 16.76 16.08 14.48
CA GLU A 173 16.63 14.63 14.34
C GLU A 173 17.02 14.16 12.94
N ARG A 174 17.86 13.12 12.90
CA ARG A 174 18.07 12.31 11.70
C ARG A 174 17.15 11.11 11.76
N GLU A 175 16.49 10.80 10.65
CA GLU A 175 15.68 9.60 10.57
C GLU A 175 16.56 8.36 10.74
N LYS A 176 16.19 7.51 11.69
CA LYS A 176 16.87 6.23 11.89
C LYS A 176 16.53 5.33 10.71
N SER A 177 17.56 4.91 9.98
CA SER A 177 17.36 3.92 8.92
C SER A 177 16.94 2.60 9.55
N SER A 178 16.00 1.92 8.90
CA SER A 178 15.40 0.69 9.39
C SER A 178 15.64 -0.48 8.41
N PRO A 179 16.90 -0.91 8.23
CA PRO A 179 17.24 -1.92 7.21
C PRO A 179 16.58 -3.28 7.45
N TRP A 180 16.19 -3.58 8.70
CA TRP A 180 15.49 -4.82 9.02
C TRP A 180 14.18 -4.98 8.23
N LEU A 181 13.53 -3.90 7.81
CA LEU A 181 12.31 -3.96 6.99
C LEU A 181 12.58 -4.56 5.60
N GLY A 182 13.74 -4.26 4.99
CA GLY A 182 14.13 -4.88 3.72
C GLY A 182 14.53 -6.34 3.88
N TYR A 183 15.21 -6.70 4.99
CA TYR A 183 15.51 -8.09 5.29
C TYR A 183 14.26 -8.92 5.63
N ALA A 184 13.31 -8.32 6.35
CA ALA A 184 12.01 -8.94 6.63
C ALA A 184 11.23 -9.14 5.32
N ALA A 185 11.19 -8.12 4.45
CA ALA A 185 10.57 -8.24 3.13
C ALA A 185 11.23 -9.33 2.28
N PHE A 186 12.57 -9.41 2.30
CA PHE A 186 13.32 -10.47 1.64
C PHE A 186 12.92 -11.86 2.16
N GLY A 187 12.87 -12.07 3.48
CA GLY A 187 12.46 -13.36 4.05
C GLY A 187 11.00 -13.71 3.73
N LEU A 188 10.10 -12.74 3.79
CA LEU A 188 8.67 -12.92 3.48
C LEU A 188 8.42 -13.26 2.00
N ALA A 189 9.31 -12.84 1.09
CA ALA A 189 9.23 -13.21 -0.33
C ALA A 189 9.33 -14.72 -0.58
N PHE A 190 9.89 -15.50 0.36
CA PHE A 190 10.03 -16.95 0.23
C PHE A 190 8.77 -17.73 0.63
N VAL A 191 7.90 -17.16 1.47
CA VAL A 191 6.81 -17.91 2.12
C VAL A 191 5.87 -18.56 1.10
N TYR A 192 5.32 -17.77 0.18
CA TYR A 192 4.39 -18.30 -0.82
C TYR A 192 5.06 -19.19 -1.87
N PRO A 193 6.18 -18.78 -2.51
CA PRO A 193 6.90 -19.64 -3.44
C PRO A 193 7.33 -20.98 -2.83
N ALA A 194 7.74 -21.01 -1.56
CA ALA A 194 8.11 -22.26 -0.88
C ALA A 194 6.92 -23.23 -0.77
N VAL A 195 5.73 -22.73 -0.43
CA VAL A 195 4.50 -23.54 -0.40
C VAL A 195 4.17 -24.07 -1.79
N LYS A 196 4.32 -23.25 -2.83
CA LYS A 196 4.08 -23.65 -4.22
C LYS A 196 5.07 -24.71 -4.71
N TYR A 197 6.36 -24.58 -4.39
CA TYR A 197 7.35 -25.62 -4.67
C TYR A 197 7.07 -26.92 -3.91
N TYR A 198 6.62 -26.82 -2.65
CA TYR A 198 6.22 -27.99 -1.87
C TYR A 198 5.04 -28.72 -2.53
N TRP A 199 4.01 -28.00 -2.97
CA TRP A 199 2.87 -28.59 -3.70
C TRP A 199 3.28 -29.18 -5.06
N TRP A 200 4.17 -28.50 -5.80
CA TRP A 200 4.75 -29.04 -7.04
C TRP A 200 5.54 -30.33 -6.81
N ALA A 201 6.21 -30.46 -5.67
CA ALA A 201 6.93 -31.68 -5.28
C ALA A 201 6.02 -32.81 -4.75
N GLY A 202 4.69 -32.68 -4.85
CA GLY A 202 3.72 -33.67 -4.38
C GLY A 202 3.30 -33.53 -2.92
N GLY A 203 3.59 -32.39 -2.30
CA GLY A 203 3.15 -32.08 -0.95
C GLY A 203 1.65 -31.82 -0.84
N GLY A 204 1.00 -32.33 0.22
CA GLY A 204 -0.46 -32.23 0.41
C GLY A 204 -0.93 -31.29 1.53
N ILE A 205 -0.02 -30.63 2.28
CA ILE A 205 -0.41 -29.78 3.43
C ILE A 205 -1.44 -28.73 3.01
N GLY A 206 -2.58 -28.79 3.69
CA GLY A 206 -3.70 -27.88 3.56
C GLY A 206 -4.37 -27.87 2.19
N ARG A 207 -4.26 -28.98 1.44
CA ARG A 207 -5.09 -29.27 0.27
C ARG A 207 -6.18 -30.30 0.63
N PRO A 208 -7.43 -30.06 0.23
CA PRO A 208 -8.49 -31.05 0.40
C PRO A 208 -8.40 -32.22 -0.60
N ASP A 209 -7.82 -32.00 -1.80
CA ASP A 209 -7.72 -33.00 -2.88
C ASP A 209 -6.30 -33.11 -3.48
N ASP A 210 -6.03 -34.22 -4.18
CA ASP A 210 -4.84 -34.43 -5.03
C ASP A 210 -4.90 -33.57 -6.30
N TYR A 211 -4.53 -32.29 -6.17
CA TYR A 211 -4.44 -31.36 -7.28
C TYR A 211 -3.03 -31.38 -7.90
N PRO A 212 -2.85 -31.77 -9.18
CA PRO A 212 -1.55 -31.75 -9.84
C PRO A 212 -1.08 -30.30 -10.06
N GLU A 213 -0.04 -29.88 -9.35
CA GLU A 213 0.53 -28.54 -9.47
C GLU A 213 1.57 -28.50 -10.59
N GLY A 214 1.48 -27.51 -11.47
CA GLY A 214 2.52 -27.22 -12.45
C GLY A 214 3.77 -26.59 -11.82
N PHE A 215 4.86 -26.52 -12.58
CA PHE A 215 6.06 -25.82 -12.10
C PHE A 215 5.74 -24.33 -11.83
N PRO A 216 6.08 -23.77 -10.64
CA PRO A 216 5.57 -22.48 -10.20
C PRO A 216 6.37 -21.30 -10.78
N VAL A 217 6.27 -21.09 -12.10
CA VAL A 217 7.04 -20.07 -12.84
C VAL A 217 6.80 -18.66 -12.30
N MET A 218 5.53 -18.28 -12.12
CA MET A 218 5.16 -16.92 -11.71
C MET A 218 5.61 -16.62 -10.28
N GLU A 219 5.53 -17.61 -9.40
CA GLU A 219 6.01 -17.52 -8.03
C GLU A 219 7.53 -17.49 -7.95
N THR A 220 8.22 -18.18 -8.88
CA THR A 220 9.67 -18.06 -9.03
C THR A 220 10.05 -16.63 -9.41
N MET A 221 9.32 -16.01 -10.34
CA MET A 221 9.54 -14.61 -10.72
C MET A 221 9.28 -13.66 -9.55
N LEU A 222 8.23 -13.90 -8.76
CA LEU A 222 7.94 -13.13 -7.56
C LEU A 222 9.03 -13.28 -6.50
N LEU A 223 9.51 -14.51 -6.28
CA LEU A 223 10.58 -14.83 -5.35
C LEU A 223 11.85 -14.05 -5.70
N VAL A 224 12.31 -14.22 -6.95
CA VAL A 224 13.56 -13.62 -7.42
C VAL A 224 13.42 -12.11 -7.51
N GLY A 225 12.38 -11.61 -8.20
CA GLY A 225 12.17 -10.18 -8.40
C GLY A 225 11.87 -9.43 -7.10
N GLY A 226 10.96 -9.96 -6.28
CA GLY A 226 10.60 -9.40 -4.98
C GLY A 226 11.74 -9.48 -3.98
N GLY A 227 12.47 -10.60 -3.94
CA GLY A 227 13.65 -10.76 -3.09
C GLY A 227 14.79 -9.81 -3.47
N VAL A 228 15.13 -9.75 -4.76
CA VAL A 228 16.17 -8.83 -5.28
C VAL A 228 15.79 -7.39 -5.02
N LEU A 229 14.54 -6.98 -5.28
CA LEU A 229 14.07 -5.63 -4.98
C LEU A 229 14.18 -5.31 -3.48
N SER A 230 13.76 -6.24 -2.61
CA SER A 230 13.82 -6.07 -1.16
C SER A 230 15.25 -5.84 -0.66
N LEU A 231 16.21 -6.63 -1.17
CA LEU A 231 17.62 -6.45 -0.85
C LEU A 231 18.21 -5.19 -1.47
N ALA A 232 17.84 -4.85 -2.71
CA ALA A 232 18.30 -3.63 -3.37
C ALA A 232 17.90 -2.38 -2.58
N LEU A 233 16.70 -2.36 -1.98
CA LEU A 233 16.25 -1.21 -1.18
C LEU A 233 17.10 -0.96 0.08
N VAL A 234 17.77 -1.98 0.64
CA VAL A 234 18.55 -1.83 1.88
C VAL A 234 20.06 -1.95 1.71
N SER A 235 20.52 -2.57 0.64
CA SER A 235 21.94 -2.78 0.35
C SER A 235 22.53 -1.69 -0.55
N SER A 236 23.86 -1.70 -0.69
CA SER A 236 24.58 -0.83 -1.63
C SER A 236 24.20 -1.08 -3.10
N TRP A 237 23.66 -2.26 -3.42
CA TRP A 237 23.24 -2.64 -4.77
C TRP A 237 22.12 -1.76 -5.30
N GLY A 238 21.29 -1.19 -4.43
CA GLY A 238 20.26 -0.26 -4.84
C GLY A 238 20.78 1.14 -5.18
N LEU A 239 22.02 1.46 -4.84
CA LEU A 239 22.63 2.75 -5.18
C LEU A 239 23.56 2.61 -6.39
N ILE A 240 24.33 1.53 -6.44
CA ILE A 240 25.32 1.27 -7.48
C ILE A 240 25.19 -0.18 -7.92
N TYR A 241 25.10 -0.41 -9.23
CA TYR A 241 25.04 -1.75 -9.78
C TYR A 241 26.30 -2.56 -9.40
N PRO A 242 26.14 -3.81 -8.92
CA PRO A 242 27.26 -4.69 -8.62
C PRO A 242 28.20 -4.88 -9.81
N SER A 243 29.49 -5.10 -9.55
CA SER A 243 30.50 -5.27 -10.60
C SER A 243 30.28 -6.48 -11.51
N TRP A 244 29.48 -7.46 -11.06
CA TRP A 244 29.15 -8.66 -11.82
C TRP A 244 27.96 -8.49 -12.77
N VAL A 245 27.20 -7.38 -12.70
CA VAL A 245 26.08 -7.14 -13.61
C VAL A 245 26.62 -6.69 -14.97
N PRO A 246 26.47 -7.49 -16.04
CA PRO A 246 26.98 -7.13 -17.36
C PRO A 246 26.37 -5.80 -17.83
N PHE A 247 27.15 -4.99 -18.55
CA PHE A 247 26.76 -3.70 -19.16
C PHE A 247 26.39 -2.55 -18.19
N LEU A 248 26.05 -2.85 -16.93
CA LEU A 248 25.64 -1.86 -15.93
C LEU A 248 26.61 -1.75 -14.75
N ALA A 249 27.63 -2.60 -14.67
CA ALA A 249 28.61 -2.63 -13.59
C ALA A 249 29.10 -1.23 -13.18
N ARG A 250 29.05 -0.96 -11.86
CA ARG A 250 29.48 0.30 -11.22
C ARG A 250 28.71 1.57 -11.64
N ARG A 251 27.65 1.46 -12.46
CA ARG A 251 26.77 2.60 -12.75
C ARG A 251 25.82 2.86 -11.58
N THR A 252 25.36 4.09 -11.46
CA THR A 252 24.35 4.46 -10.47
C THR A 252 22.99 3.88 -10.86
N VAL A 253 22.27 3.32 -9.91
CA VAL A 253 20.92 2.82 -10.15
C VAL A 253 19.96 4.01 -10.20
N PRO A 254 19.10 4.12 -11.24
CA PRO A 254 18.11 5.18 -11.28
C PRO A 254 17.18 5.10 -10.07
N ARG A 255 17.23 6.10 -9.20
CA ARG A 255 16.43 6.14 -7.96
C ARG A 255 14.95 5.86 -8.20
N MET A 256 14.39 6.45 -9.25
CA MET A 256 12.97 6.30 -9.57
C MET A 256 12.58 4.88 -9.94
N LEU A 257 13.50 4.07 -10.47
CA LEU A 257 13.23 2.66 -10.78
C LEU A 257 12.87 1.91 -9.49
N LEU A 258 13.76 1.95 -8.48
CA LEU A 258 13.53 1.25 -7.22
C LEU A 258 12.36 1.81 -6.42
N VAL A 259 12.18 3.14 -6.43
CA VAL A 259 11.04 3.78 -5.75
C VAL A 259 9.72 3.37 -6.41
N ALA A 260 9.62 3.45 -7.75
CA ALA A 260 8.39 3.08 -8.46
C ALA A 260 8.09 1.58 -8.32
N CYS A 261 9.08 0.72 -8.49
CA CYS A 261 8.94 -0.73 -8.30
C CYS A 261 8.56 -1.07 -6.86
N GLY A 262 9.20 -0.46 -5.87
CA GLY A 262 8.90 -0.67 -4.46
C GLY A 262 7.47 -0.26 -4.10
N TRP A 263 7.04 0.94 -4.49
CA TRP A 263 5.67 1.41 -4.25
C TRP A 263 4.64 0.56 -5.00
N GLY A 264 4.89 0.23 -6.27
CA GLY A 264 3.99 -0.56 -7.10
C GLY A 264 3.81 -1.98 -6.56
N LEU A 265 4.92 -2.67 -6.28
CA LEU A 265 4.88 -4.03 -5.74
C LEU A 265 4.27 -4.06 -4.33
N SER A 266 4.61 -3.12 -3.45
CA SER A 266 3.97 -2.99 -2.14
C SER A 266 2.47 -2.79 -2.24
N ALA A 267 2.00 -1.92 -3.14
CA ALA A 267 0.58 -1.69 -3.34
C ALA A 267 -0.11 -2.97 -3.83
N ALA A 268 0.46 -3.66 -4.82
CA ALA A 268 -0.09 -4.90 -5.34
C ALA A 268 -0.16 -6.00 -4.26
N LEU A 269 0.93 -6.18 -3.49
CA LEU A 269 0.99 -7.16 -2.40
C LEU A 269 0.01 -6.85 -1.27
N LEU A 270 -0.14 -5.58 -0.89
CA LEU A 270 -1.11 -5.17 0.12
C LEU A 270 -2.55 -5.38 -0.36
N LEU A 271 -2.88 -4.92 -1.57
CA LEU A 271 -4.24 -5.04 -2.11
C LEU A 271 -4.67 -6.49 -2.31
N GLN A 272 -3.75 -7.38 -2.68
CA GLN A 272 -4.02 -8.81 -2.81
C GLN A 272 -4.01 -9.52 -1.45
N GLY A 273 -2.99 -9.26 -0.64
CA GLY A 273 -2.81 -9.96 0.64
C GLY A 273 -3.83 -9.57 1.70
N LEU A 274 -4.45 -8.39 1.60
CA LEU A 274 -5.53 -7.98 2.50
C LEU A 274 -6.87 -8.66 2.18
N ILE A 275 -7.06 -9.26 1.00
CA ILE A 275 -8.30 -9.97 0.64
C ILE A 275 -8.67 -11.04 1.68
N PRO A 276 -7.82 -12.04 1.99
CA PRO A 276 -8.17 -13.06 2.98
C PRO A 276 -8.28 -12.50 4.40
N VAL A 277 -7.50 -11.47 4.74
CA VAL A 277 -7.58 -10.81 6.06
C VAL A 277 -8.94 -10.14 6.23
N PHE A 278 -9.38 -9.40 5.23
CA PHE A 278 -10.66 -8.71 5.23
C PHE A 278 -11.85 -9.67 5.14
N ALA A 279 -11.74 -10.76 4.37
CA ALA A 279 -12.75 -11.82 4.37
C ALA A 279 -12.89 -12.44 5.78
N ALA A 280 -11.78 -12.72 6.46
CA ALA A 280 -11.80 -13.22 7.84
C ALA A 280 -12.40 -12.22 8.83
N ILE A 281 -12.07 -10.93 8.71
CA ILE A 281 -12.70 -9.89 9.54
C ILE A 281 -14.20 -9.81 9.26
N ASN A 282 -14.64 -9.87 8.00
CA ASN A 282 -16.07 -9.86 7.68
C ASN A 282 -16.80 -11.04 8.30
N HIS A 283 -16.22 -12.24 8.18
CA HIS A 283 -16.76 -13.46 8.78
C HIS A 283 -16.92 -13.30 10.31
N LEU A 284 -15.90 -12.79 10.99
CA LEU A 284 -15.95 -12.52 12.45
C LEU A 284 -16.99 -11.46 12.83
N LEU A 285 -17.35 -10.56 11.93
CA LEU A 285 -18.41 -9.56 12.11
C LEU A 285 -19.81 -10.11 11.79
N GLY A 286 -19.97 -11.42 11.58
CA GLY A 286 -21.23 -12.07 11.24
C GLY A 286 -21.54 -12.11 9.74
N GLY A 287 -20.53 -11.89 8.90
CA GLY A 287 -20.60 -12.13 7.45
C GLY A 287 -20.70 -13.62 7.10
N PRO A 288 -20.73 -13.96 5.81
CA PRO A 288 -20.82 -15.35 5.35
C PRO A 288 -19.59 -16.17 5.79
N GLU A 289 -19.70 -17.49 5.68
CA GLU A 289 -18.56 -18.39 5.86
C GLU A 289 -17.41 -18.04 4.91
N LEU A 290 -16.18 -18.35 5.34
CA LEU A 290 -14.99 -18.03 4.56
C LEU A 290 -15.11 -18.69 3.17
N PRO A 291 -14.95 -17.95 2.07
CA PRO A 291 -15.13 -18.46 0.71
C PRO A 291 -14.03 -19.44 0.29
N PHE A 292 -13.14 -19.83 1.23
CA PHE A 292 -11.89 -20.53 0.98
C PHE A 292 -11.96 -22.02 1.35
N ASP A 293 -13.06 -22.50 1.95
CA ASP A 293 -13.21 -23.94 2.28
C ASP A 293 -13.76 -24.78 1.11
N ALA A 294 -14.12 -24.15 -0.01
CA ALA A 294 -14.67 -24.81 -1.20
C ALA A 294 -13.69 -24.88 -2.40
N GLY A 295 -12.39 -24.65 -2.17
CA GLY A 295 -11.39 -24.51 -3.24
C GLY A 295 -10.15 -25.41 -3.12
N SER A 296 -9.11 -25.11 -3.88
CA SER A 296 -7.87 -25.91 -4.01
C SER A 296 -6.95 -25.91 -2.78
N ALA A 297 -7.32 -25.21 -1.70
CA ALA A 297 -6.58 -25.14 -0.44
C ALA A 297 -7.50 -24.72 0.71
N ASN A 298 -7.24 -25.20 1.91
CA ASN A 298 -8.02 -24.88 3.12
C ASN A 298 -7.92 -23.39 3.49
N SER A 299 -8.96 -22.84 4.12
CA SER A 299 -9.03 -21.43 4.53
C SER A 299 -7.83 -20.93 5.32
N TRP A 300 -7.30 -21.74 6.24
CA TRP A 300 -6.16 -21.36 7.08
C TRP A 300 -4.87 -21.21 6.26
N VAL A 301 -4.65 -22.04 5.25
CA VAL A 301 -3.50 -21.91 4.35
C VAL A 301 -3.65 -20.65 3.53
N ILE A 302 -4.85 -20.41 3.01
CA ILE A 302 -5.11 -19.21 2.22
C ILE A 302 -4.84 -17.96 3.07
N LEU A 303 -5.33 -17.92 4.31
CA LEU A 303 -5.07 -16.83 5.23
C LEU A 303 -3.59 -16.68 5.58
N ALA A 304 -2.88 -17.77 5.90
CA ALA A 304 -1.46 -17.71 6.26
C ALA A 304 -0.58 -17.26 5.10
N VAL A 305 -0.82 -17.83 3.91
CA VAL A 305 0.03 -17.65 2.73
C VAL A 305 -0.28 -16.35 2.00
N TYR A 306 -1.55 -16.14 1.62
CA TYR A 306 -1.94 -14.91 0.93
C TYR A 306 -2.04 -13.74 1.91
N GLY A 307 -2.50 -13.96 3.16
CA GLY A 307 -2.37 -12.93 4.20
C GLY A 307 -0.91 -12.57 4.48
N GLY A 308 0.03 -13.52 4.34
CA GLY A 308 1.46 -13.26 4.37
C GLY A 308 1.95 -12.24 3.32
N TRP A 309 1.27 -12.11 2.18
CA TRP A 309 1.58 -11.05 1.21
C TRP A 309 1.31 -9.66 1.76
N SER A 310 0.33 -9.48 2.66
CA SER A 310 0.10 -8.19 3.30
C SER A 310 1.28 -7.80 4.20
N LEU A 311 1.86 -8.75 4.92
CA LEU A 311 3.07 -8.55 5.72
C LEU A 311 4.27 -8.23 4.83
N PHE A 312 4.42 -8.98 3.72
CA PHE A 312 5.47 -8.72 2.74
C PHE A 312 5.34 -7.30 2.16
N GLY A 313 4.14 -6.94 1.70
CA GLY A 313 3.84 -5.62 1.15
C GLY A 313 4.09 -4.50 2.15
N ALA A 314 3.74 -4.68 3.43
CA ALA A 314 3.98 -3.73 4.51
C ALA A 314 5.47 -3.55 4.82
N ALA A 315 6.23 -4.66 4.91
CA ALA A 315 7.68 -4.61 5.11
C ALA A 315 8.37 -3.93 3.93
N LEU A 316 8.00 -4.28 2.70
CA LEU A 316 8.52 -3.67 1.47
C LEU A 316 8.15 -2.19 1.37
N LEU A 317 6.95 -1.80 1.82
CA LEU A 317 6.50 -0.40 1.84
C LEU A 317 7.37 0.42 2.79
N GLY A 318 7.65 -0.14 3.97
CA GLY A 318 8.57 0.43 4.94
C GLY A 318 9.99 0.58 4.39
N ALA A 319 10.54 -0.46 3.77
CA ALA A 319 11.86 -0.44 3.13
C ALA A 319 11.93 0.56 1.96
N THR A 320 10.88 0.64 1.15
CA THR A 320 10.77 1.60 0.04
C THR A 320 10.75 3.03 0.56
N ARG A 321 9.98 3.30 1.61
CA ARG A 321 9.94 4.62 2.26
C ARG A 321 11.30 4.99 2.84
N ASP A 322 11.96 4.07 3.54
CA ASP A 322 13.31 4.26 4.08
C ASP A 322 14.32 4.59 2.96
N TYR A 323 14.35 3.78 1.90
CA TYR A 323 15.19 4.00 0.72
C TYR A 323 14.92 5.36 0.06
N GLN A 324 13.64 5.70 -0.17
CA GLN A 324 13.25 6.95 -0.79
C GLN A 324 13.70 8.17 0.02
N ARG A 325 13.72 8.05 1.35
CA ARG A 325 14.16 9.10 2.27
C ARG A 325 15.68 9.18 2.37
N ARG A 326 16.41 8.06 2.42
CA ARG A 326 17.89 8.05 2.35
C ARG A 326 18.43 8.64 1.05
N THR A 327 17.68 8.53 -0.03
CA THR A 327 18.10 8.96 -1.38
C THR A 327 17.48 10.28 -1.85
N ARG A 328 16.63 10.93 -1.05
CA ARG A 328 16.07 12.24 -1.44
C ARG A 328 17.05 13.38 -1.12
N SER A 329 16.85 14.51 -1.79
CA SER A 329 17.50 15.76 -1.41
C SER A 329 17.03 16.23 -0.02
N VAL A 330 17.91 16.97 0.65
CA VAL A 330 17.65 17.66 1.92
C VAL A 330 16.34 18.44 1.87
N CYS A 331 15.58 18.46 2.97
CA CYS A 331 14.33 19.21 3.06
C CYS A 331 14.58 20.70 2.86
N ALA A 332 13.95 21.29 1.84
CA ALA A 332 14.08 22.73 1.60
C ALA A 332 13.49 23.62 2.72
N GLN A 333 12.70 23.07 3.65
CA GLN A 333 12.14 23.85 4.77
C GLN A 333 13.01 23.81 6.04
N CYS A 334 13.65 22.68 6.34
CA CYS A 334 14.37 22.50 7.60
C CYS A 334 15.84 22.10 7.45
N GLY A 335 16.35 21.94 6.22
CA GLY A 335 17.76 21.59 5.99
C GLY A 335 18.14 20.17 6.41
N HIS A 336 17.15 19.28 6.59
CA HIS A 336 17.33 17.86 6.96
C HIS A 336 16.83 16.91 5.86
#